data_AF-F6ILE1-F1
#
_entry.id   AF-F6ILE1-F1
#
_cell.length_a   1.000
_cell.length_b   1.000
_cell.length_c   1.000
_cell.angle_alpha   90.00
_cell.angle_beta   90.00
_cell.angle_gamma   90.00
#
_symmetry.space_group_name_H-M   'P 1'
#
loop_
_entity.id
_entity.type
_entity.pdbx_description
1 polymer ?
#
loop_
_entity_poly.entity_id
_entity_poly.type
_entity_poly.pdbx_seq_one_letter_code
_entity_poly.pdbx_strand_id
1 'polypeptide(L)'
;MTVTVITLLKRREGMSREDFRDYYETSHRHIGEKVLSGYATRYVRRFLTPTDGVDQTCDADVVMEIDFPDEATRDACFAAMGDPETIAMIVEDEKKLFDRSRIRTFSVTEAVSDLPPVG
;
A
#
# COMPACT_ATOMS: atom_id res chain seq x y z
N MET A 1 -4.43 16.94 12.56
CA MET A 1 -3.46 17.15 11.46
C MET A 1 -3.50 15.89 10.62
N THR A 2 -3.49 16.01 9.31
CA THR A 2 -3.46 14.85 8.41
C THR A 2 -2.25 13.98 8.74
N VAL A 3 -2.46 12.67 8.76
CA VAL A 3 -1.39 11.69 8.96
C VAL A 3 -1.32 10.76 7.76
N THR A 4 -0.11 10.54 7.27
CA THR A 4 0.17 9.64 6.16
C THR A 4 0.84 8.38 6.66
N VAL A 5 0.37 7.25 6.15
CA VAL A 5 0.99 5.94 6.35
C VAL A 5 1.46 5.42 5.00
N ILE A 6 2.70 4.91 4.97
CA ILE A 6 3.25 4.18 3.83
C ILE A 6 3.29 2.69 4.16
N THR A 7 2.84 1.85 3.23
CA THR A 7 3.06 0.41 3.26
C THR A 7 3.85 -0.03 2.04
N LEU A 8 4.95 -0.73 2.28
CA LEU A 8 5.74 -1.40 1.26
C LEU A 8 5.19 -2.81 1.06
N LEU A 9 4.85 -3.15 -0.19
CA LEU A 9 4.28 -4.43 -0.57
C LEU A 9 5.17 -5.10 -1.62
N LYS A 10 5.53 -6.35 -1.38
CA LYS A 10 6.32 -7.18 -2.31
C LYS A 10 5.41 -8.19 -2.98
N ARG A 11 5.51 -8.35 -4.30
CA ARG A 11 4.79 -9.40 -5.04
C ARG A 11 5.23 -10.78 -4.61
N ARG A 12 4.32 -11.74 -4.66
CA ARG A 12 4.60 -13.16 -4.39
C ARG A 12 5.66 -13.68 -5.36
N GLU A 13 6.52 -14.56 -4.86
CA GLU A 13 7.53 -15.23 -5.68
C GLU A 13 6.89 -15.96 -6.88
N GLY A 14 7.52 -15.83 -8.04
CA GLY A 14 7.05 -16.43 -9.30
C GLY A 14 5.98 -15.63 -10.04
N MET A 15 5.54 -14.47 -9.52
CA MET A 15 4.56 -13.61 -10.19
C MET A 15 5.24 -12.54 -11.05
N SER A 16 4.80 -12.36 -12.29
CA SER A 16 5.26 -11.24 -13.13
C SER A 16 4.77 -9.90 -12.58
N ARG A 17 5.40 -8.78 -12.97
CA ARG A 17 4.94 -7.44 -12.54
C ARG A 17 3.58 -7.09 -13.11
N GLU A 18 3.31 -7.54 -14.34
CA GLU A 18 2.06 -7.33 -15.05
C GLU A 18 0.92 -8.09 -14.35
N ASP A 19 1.06 -9.41 -14.19
CA ASP A 19 0.06 -10.22 -13.49
C ASP A 19 -0.20 -9.72 -12.07
N PHE A 20 0.86 -9.30 -11.37
CA PHE A 20 0.76 -8.73 -10.05
C PHE A 20 -0.07 -7.44 -10.05
N ARG A 21 0.23 -6.50 -10.95
CA ARG A 21 -0.52 -5.24 -11.06
C ARG A 21 -1.97 -5.48 -11.44
N ASP A 22 -2.21 -6.38 -12.39
CA ASP A 22 -3.55 -6.70 -12.86
C ASP A 22 -4.40 -7.31 -11.74
N TYR A 23 -3.87 -8.30 -11.01
CA TYR A 23 -4.56 -8.86 -9.86
C TYR A 23 -4.77 -7.81 -8.75
N TYR A 24 -3.76 -6.99 -8.46
CA TYR A 24 -3.87 -5.93 -7.46
C TYR A 24 -5.05 -5.01 -7.79
N GLU A 25 -5.10 -4.49 -9.01
CA GLU A 25 -6.01 -3.43 -9.41
C GLU A 25 -7.45 -3.92 -9.66
N THR A 26 -7.60 -5.18 -10.08
CA THR A 26 -8.90 -5.80 -10.36
C THR A 26 -9.50 -6.57 -9.18
N SER A 27 -8.70 -6.89 -8.14
CA SER A 27 -9.16 -7.63 -6.96
C SER A 27 -8.76 -6.92 -5.65
N HIS A 28 -7.48 -6.92 -5.31
CA HIS A 28 -7.01 -6.49 -3.98
C HIS A 28 -7.42 -5.06 -3.61
N ARG A 29 -7.35 -4.14 -4.58
CA ARG A 29 -7.73 -2.73 -4.41
C ARG A 29 -9.15 -2.57 -3.83
N HIS A 30 -10.09 -3.40 -4.24
CA HIS A 30 -11.47 -3.31 -3.77
C HIS A 30 -11.62 -3.67 -2.29
N ILE A 31 -10.78 -4.57 -1.80
CA ILE A 31 -10.69 -4.87 -0.36
C ILE A 31 -10.16 -3.63 0.37
N GLY A 32 -9.08 -3.03 -0.12
CA GLY A 32 -8.54 -1.78 0.42
C GLY A 32 -9.59 -0.65 0.45
N GLU A 33 -10.29 -0.42 -0.65
CA GLU A 33 -11.37 0.57 -0.75
C GLU A 33 -12.48 0.31 0.28
N LYS A 34 -12.93 -0.94 0.40
CA LYS A 34 -13.97 -1.33 1.37
C LYS A 34 -13.53 -1.06 2.81
N VAL A 35 -12.31 -1.45 3.14
CA VAL A 35 -11.76 -1.37 4.51
C VAL A 35 -11.46 0.07 4.91
N LEU A 36 -10.95 0.89 3.98
CA LEU A 36 -10.58 2.28 4.24
C LEU A 36 -11.76 3.26 4.12
N SER A 37 -12.88 2.81 3.54
CA SER A 37 -14.09 3.63 3.38
C SER A 37 -14.59 4.15 4.73
N GLY A 38 -14.82 5.46 4.81
CA GLY A 38 -15.23 6.14 6.04
C GLY A 38 -14.07 6.55 6.96
N TYR A 39 -12.83 6.14 6.67
CA TYR A 39 -11.65 6.49 7.46
C TYR A 39 -10.62 7.32 6.68
N ALA A 40 -10.23 6.86 5.50
CA ALA A 40 -9.15 7.47 4.73
C ALA A 40 -9.65 8.63 3.84
N THR A 41 -8.81 9.65 3.68
CA THR A 41 -9.05 10.78 2.76
C THR A 41 -8.31 10.62 1.43
N ARG A 42 -7.26 9.80 1.38
CA ARG A 42 -6.52 9.47 0.16
C ARG A 42 -6.00 8.03 0.22
N TYR A 43 -6.05 7.33 -0.91
CA TYR A 43 -5.52 5.97 -1.05
C TYR A 43 -4.84 5.81 -2.42
N VAL A 44 -3.51 5.67 -2.43
CA VAL A 44 -2.70 5.62 -3.65
C VAL A 44 -1.80 4.38 -3.65
N ARG A 45 -1.71 3.71 -4.81
CA ARG A 45 -0.73 2.64 -5.05
C ARG A 45 0.27 3.08 -6.10
N ARG A 46 1.55 3.22 -5.72
CA ARG A 46 2.64 3.52 -6.65
C ARG A 46 3.40 2.24 -6.96
N PHE A 47 3.19 1.71 -8.16
CA PHE A 47 3.94 0.56 -8.66
C PHE A 47 5.35 1.01 -9.04
N LEU A 48 6.36 0.31 -8.51
CA LEU A 48 7.75 0.61 -8.77
C LEU A 48 8.17 -0.01 -10.09
N THR A 49 8.81 0.76 -10.96
CA THR A 49 9.41 0.30 -12.22
C THR A 49 10.88 0.73 -12.23
N PRO A 50 11.82 -0.19 -12.53
CA PRO A 50 13.24 0.14 -12.57
C PRO A 50 13.51 1.15 -13.68
N THR A 51 14.34 2.15 -13.38
CA THR A 51 14.70 3.20 -14.35
C THR A 51 15.63 2.71 -15.45
N ASP A 52 16.39 1.64 -15.20
CA ASP A 52 17.25 0.96 -16.18
C ASP A 52 16.50 -0.11 -17.00
N GLY A 53 15.22 -0.34 -16.70
CA GLY A 53 14.39 -1.34 -17.35
C GLY A 53 14.68 -2.79 -16.95
N VAL A 54 15.64 -3.06 -16.05
CA VAL A 54 16.03 -4.42 -15.67
C VAL A 54 15.21 -4.88 -14.46
N ASP A 55 14.37 -5.90 -14.66
CA ASP A 55 13.60 -6.48 -13.55
C ASP A 55 14.50 -7.35 -12.65
N GLN A 56 14.91 -6.78 -11.52
CA GLN A 56 15.67 -7.47 -10.48
C GLN A 56 14.86 -7.57 -9.19
N THR A 57 15.27 -8.50 -8.32
CA THR A 57 14.70 -8.61 -6.98
C THR A 57 15.01 -7.35 -6.18
N CYS A 58 13.96 -6.60 -5.86
CA CYS A 58 13.96 -5.44 -4.97
C CYS A 58 13.11 -5.73 -3.72
N ASP A 59 13.24 -4.87 -2.71
CA ASP A 59 12.54 -5.06 -1.42
C ASP A 59 11.03 -4.90 -1.50
N ALA A 60 10.53 -4.09 -2.44
CA ALA A 60 9.10 -3.84 -2.65
C ALA A 60 8.80 -3.66 -4.14
N ASP A 61 7.57 -3.96 -4.54
CA ASP A 61 7.05 -3.67 -5.89
C ASP A 61 6.01 -2.55 -5.86
N VAL A 62 5.44 -2.24 -4.69
CA VAL A 62 4.47 -1.15 -4.50
C VAL A 62 4.78 -0.35 -3.25
N VAL A 63 4.70 0.97 -3.39
CA VAL A 63 4.61 1.93 -2.29
C VAL A 63 3.15 2.38 -2.22
N MET A 64 2.43 1.88 -1.23
CA MET A 64 1.04 2.22 -0.96
C MET A 64 1.01 3.36 0.06
N GLU A 65 0.25 4.42 -0.21
CA GLU A 65 0.08 5.54 0.70
C GLU A 65 -1.40 5.72 1.04
N ILE A 66 -1.66 5.94 2.33
CA ILE A 66 -2.98 6.28 2.86
C ILE A 66 -2.86 7.54 3.68
N ASP A 67 -3.72 8.51 3.40
CA ASP A 67 -3.88 9.68 4.25
C ASP A 67 -5.14 9.53 5.10
N PHE A 68 -5.03 9.89 6.37
CA PHE A 68 -6.12 9.98 7.33
C PHE A 68 -6.24 11.43 7.84
N PRO A 69 -7.44 11.88 8.24
CA PRO A 69 -7.62 13.25 8.74
C PRO A 69 -6.87 13.52 10.06
N ASP A 70 -6.67 12.48 10.87
CA ASP A 70 -5.94 12.49 12.13
C ASP A 70 -5.54 11.08 12.61
N GLU A 71 -4.71 11.03 13.66
CA GLU A 71 -4.23 9.79 14.27
C GLU A 71 -5.36 8.94 14.86
N ALA A 72 -6.37 9.58 15.47
CA ALA A 72 -7.48 8.85 16.08
C ALA A 72 -8.29 8.06 15.04
N THR A 73 -8.51 8.65 13.87
CA THR A 73 -9.20 8.02 12.74
C THR A 73 -8.36 6.89 12.13
N ARG A 74 -7.03 7.09 12.00
CA ARG A 74 -6.09 6.02 11.60
C ARG A 74 -6.16 4.83 12.55
N ASP A 75 -6.09 5.09 13.85
CA ASP A 75 -6.07 4.04 14.86
C ASP A 75 -7.41 3.29 14.92
N ALA A 76 -8.53 4.01 14.79
CA ALA A 76 -9.85 3.42 14.64
C ALA A 76 -9.95 2.53 13.38
N CYS A 77 -9.37 2.98 12.25
CA CYS A 77 -9.30 2.18 11.03
C CYS A 77 -8.51 0.87 11.25
N PHE A 78 -7.32 0.93 11.86
CA PHE A 78 -6.53 -0.27 12.14
C PHE A 78 -7.18 -1.19 13.16
N ALA A 79 -7.90 -0.65 14.14
CA ALA A 79 -8.68 -1.45 15.07
C ALA A 79 -9.84 -2.16 14.36
N ALA A 80 -10.56 -1.47 13.46
CA ALA A 80 -11.64 -2.05 12.67
C ALA A 80 -11.12 -3.12 11.68
N MET A 81 -9.95 -2.90 11.08
CA MET A 81 -9.24 -3.92 10.30
C MET A 81 -8.88 -5.16 11.11
N GLY A 82 -8.79 -5.02 12.43
CA GLY A 82 -8.52 -6.08 13.39
C GLY A 82 -9.67 -7.09 13.56
N ASP A 83 -10.85 -6.80 13.03
CA ASP A 83 -12.00 -7.69 13.04
C ASP A 83 -11.67 -9.06 12.39
N PRO A 84 -12.00 -10.20 13.01
CA PRO A 84 -11.59 -11.52 12.51
C PRO A 84 -12.03 -11.84 11.08
N GLU A 85 -13.23 -11.42 10.67
CA GLU A 85 -13.72 -11.67 9.31
C GLU A 85 -12.96 -10.81 8.30
N THR A 86 -12.71 -9.55 8.66
CA THR A 86 -11.95 -8.60 7.84
C THR A 86 -10.50 -9.05 7.68
N ILE A 87 -9.82 -9.44 8.76
CA ILE A 87 -8.47 -10.02 8.71
C ILE A 87 -8.47 -11.27 7.83
N ALA A 88 -9.40 -12.20 8.03
CA ALA A 88 -9.43 -13.45 7.27
C ALA A 88 -9.55 -13.19 5.76
N MET A 89 -10.46 -12.29 5.36
CA MET A 89 -10.62 -11.88 3.96
C MET A 89 -9.34 -11.26 3.39
N ILE A 90 -8.69 -10.34 4.12
CA ILE A 90 -7.43 -9.72 3.70
C ILE A 90 -6.35 -10.78 3.55
N VAL A 91 -6.16 -11.63 4.56
CA VAL A 91 -5.10 -12.67 4.57
C VAL A 91 -5.26 -13.65 3.41
N GLU A 92 -6.49 -14.10 3.11
CA GLU A 92 -6.75 -15.01 1.99
C GLU A 92 -6.48 -14.37 0.63
N ASP A 93 -6.71 -13.07 0.47
CA ASP A 93 -6.37 -12.36 -0.75
C ASP A 93 -4.86 -12.09 -0.85
N GLU A 94 -4.24 -11.60 0.21
CA GLU A 94 -2.80 -11.31 0.26
C GLU A 94 -1.95 -12.54 -0.06
N LYS A 95 -2.34 -13.74 0.37
CA LYS A 95 -1.63 -15.00 0.06
C LYS A 95 -1.49 -15.26 -1.44
N LYS A 96 -2.40 -14.72 -2.26
CA LYS A 96 -2.39 -14.90 -3.72
C LYS A 96 -1.41 -13.95 -4.41
N LEU A 97 -1.20 -12.77 -3.81
CA LEU A 97 -0.58 -11.62 -4.46
C LEU A 97 0.76 -11.20 -3.84
N PHE A 98 0.94 -11.28 -2.52
CA PHE A 98 2.11 -10.73 -1.82
C PHE A 98 3.02 -11.79 -1.20
N ASP A 99 4.31 -11.46 -1.10
CA ASP A 99 5.18 -12.00 -0.06
C ASP A 99 4.88 -11.27 1.27
N ARG A 100 3.99 -11.88 2.05
CA ARG A 100 3.51 -11.32 3.32
C ARG A 100 4.61 -11.14 4.37
N SER A 101 5.72 -11.86 4.27
CA SER A 101 6.85 -11.72 5.19
C SER A 101 7.58 -10.37 5.04
N ARG A 102 7.41 -9.72 3.89
CA ARG A 102 8.04 -8.45 3.51
C ARG A 102 7.12 -7.24 3.64
N ILE A 103 5.86 -7.42 3.99
CA ILE A 103 4.94 -6.29 4.23
C ILE A 103 5.47 -5.48 5.41
N ARG A 104 5.61 -4.17 5.21
CA ARG A 104 6.06 -3.21 6.24
C ARG A 104 5.27 -1.93 6.12
N THR A 105 4.82 -1.41 7.26
CA THR A 105 4.02 -0.19 7.37
C THR A 105 4.74 0.83 8.23
N PHE A 106 4.71 2.09 7.82
CA PHE A 106 5.47 3.19 8.40
C PHE A 106 4.59 4.43 8.56
N SER A 107 4.73 5.12 9.69
CA SER A 107 4.31 6.52 9.82
C SER A 107 5.31 7.42 9.09
N VAL A 108 4.83 8.50 8.48
CA VAL A 108 5.67 9.40 7.67
C VAL A 108 5.81 10.76 8.33
N THR A 109 7.00 11.33 8.24
CA THR A 109 7.24 12.77 8.44
C THR A 109 7.84 13.32 7.16
N GLU A 110 7.40 14.50 6.76
CA GLU A 110 7.81 15.11 5.49
C GLU A 110 8.66 16.35 5.75
N ALA A 111 9.71 16.50 4.95
CA ALA A 111 10.48 17.72 4.82
C ALA A 111 10.62 18.04 3.34
N VAL A 112 10.25 19.26 2.95
CA VAL A 112 10.26 19.71 1.55
C VAL A 112 11.40 20.69 1.36
N SER A 113 12.10 20.59 0.23
CA SER A 113 13.12 21.55 -0.19
C SER A 113 12.57 22.47 -1.27
N ASP A 114 12.94 23.75 -1.21
CA ASP A 114 12.67 24.70 -2.28
C ASP A 114 13.69 24.48 -3.40
N LEU A 115 13.27 23.82 -4.48
CA LEU A 115 14.08 23.63 -5.67
C LEU A 115 13.84 24.77 -6.67
N PRO A 116 14.87 25.22 -7.40
CA PRO A 116 14.68 26.21 -8.45
C PRO A 116 13.72 25.65 -9.54
N PRO A 117 12.97 26.52 -10.23
CA PRO A 117 12.12 26.08 -11.34
C PRO A 117 12.94 25.31 -12.39
N VAL A 118 12.35 24.25 -12.93
CA VAL A 118 12.89 23.58 -14.12
C VAL A 118 12.66 24.51 -15.31
N GLY A 119 13.74 24.80 -16.05
CA GLY A 119 13.76 25.77 -17.16
C GLY A 119 12.90 25.39 -18.36
#